data_AF-A0AA50WJH5-F1
#
_entry.id   AF-A0AA50WJH5-F1
#
_cell.length_a   1.000
_cell.length_b   1.000
_cell.length_c   1.000
_cell.angle_alpha   90.00
_cell.angle_beta   90.00
_cell.angle_gamma   90.00
#
_symmetry.space_group_name_H-M   'P 1'
#
loop_
_entity.id
_entity.type
_entity.pdbx_description
1 polymer ?
#
loop_
_entity_poly.entity_id
_entity_poly.type
_entity_poly.pdbx_seq_one_letter_code
_entity_poly.pdbx_strand_id
1 'polypeptide(L)' 'IFLKYAKVEMAPPKMSEIPQIRAGIGKLLSSAKSGAWKQQTVKQASLNVWLELKCYSGFCRRMHWQASHRRL' A
#
# COMPACT_ATOMS: atom_id res chain seq x y z
N ILE A 1 -17.41 -8.77 -16.87
CA ILE A 1 -17.47 -8.47 -15.41
C ILE A 1 -16.08 -8.19 -14.84
N PHE A 2 -15.07 -9.01 -15.16
CA PHE A 2 -13.66 -8.83 -14.72
C PHE A 2 -13.06 -7.44 -14.98
N LEU A 3 -13.25 -6.88 -16.18
CA LEU A 3 -12.68 -5.57 -16.56
C LEU A 3 -13.17 -4.40 -15.69
N LYS A 4 -14.38 -4.47 -15.12
CA LYS A 4 -14.91 -3.40 -14.25
C LYS A 4 -14.19 -3.36 -12.91
N TYR A 5 -13.90 -4.52 -12.31
CA TYR A 5 -13.16 -4.60 -11.04
C TYR A 5 -11.67 -4.33 -11.22
N ALA A 6 -11.06 -4.84 -12.30
CA ALA A 6 -9.65 -4.59 -12.60
C ALA A 6 -9.34 -3.10 -12.77
N LYS A 7 -10.25 -2.34 -13.40
CA LYS A 7 -10.07 -0.90 -13.62
C LYS A 7 -10.15 -0.08 -12.32
N VAL A 8 -10.95 -0.51 -11.35
CA VAL A 8 -11.16 0.22 -10.09
C VAL A 8 -10.04 -0.05 -9.10
N GLU A 9 -9.48 -1.26 -9.06
CA GLU A 9 -8.46 -1.62 -8.06
C GLU A 9 -7.02 -1.37 -8.54
N MET A 10 -6.79 -1.32 -9.85
CA MET A 10 -5.43 -1.20 -10.41
C MET A 10 -5.12 0.21 -10.95
N ALA A 11 -6.09 1.12 -10.94
CA ALA A 11 -5.86 2.48 -11.36
C ALA A 11 -5.05 3.25 -10.29
N PRO A 12 -4.08 4.07 -10.70
CA PRO A 12 -3.42 4.98 -9.76
C PRO A 12 -4.48 5.89 -9.11
N PRO A 13 -4.37 6.14 -7.80
CA PRO A 13 -5.36 6.90 -7.04
C PRO A 13 -5.49 8.32 -7.58
N LYS A 14 -6.66 8.91 -7.41
CA LYS A 14 -6.90 10.29 -7.81
C LYS A 14 -6.13 11.23 -6.88
N MET A 15 -5.56 12.31 -7.43
CA MET A 15 -4.74 13.26 -6.65
C MET A 15 -5.48 13.86 -5.44
N SER A 16 -6.82 13.92 -5.49
CA SER A 16 -7.69 14.35 -4.40
C SER A 16 -7.68 13.44 -3.16
N GLU A 17 -7.24 12.17 -3.29
CA GLU A 17 -7.25 11.17 -2.21
C GLU A 17 -5.93 11.12 -1.44
N ILE A 18 -4.88 11.77 -1.95
CA ILE A 18 -3.55 11.84 -1.32
C ILE A 18 -3.59 12.43 0.11
N PRO A 19 -4.36 13.49 0.41
CA PRO A 19 -4.44 14.04 1.77
C PRO A 19 -4.99 13.03 2.79
N GLN A 20 -5.95 12.20 2.38
CA GLN A 20 -6.56 11.19 3.25
C GLN A 20 -5.58 10.06 3.55
N ILE A 21 -4.79 9.63 2.57
CA ILE A 21 -3.73 8.63 2.75
C ILE A 21 -2.66 9.17 3.71
N ARG A 22 -2.25 10.44 3.57
CA ARG A 22 -1.28 11.08 4.48
C ARG A 22 -1.79 11.14 5.92
N ALA A 23 -3.06 11.46 6.12
CA ALA A 23 -3.68 11.44 7.44
C ALA A 23 -3.71 10.01 8.03
N GLY A 24 -3.96 8.99 7.21
CA GLY A 24 -3.91 7.58 7.60
C GLY A 24 -2.51 7.15 8.07
N ILE A 25 -1.47 7.49 7.30
CA ILE A 25 -0.07 7.23 7.68
C ILE A 25 0.30 7.96 8.98
N GLY A 26 -0.14 9.22 9.15
CA GLY A 26 0.07 9.98 10.38
C GLY A 26 -0.50 9.28 11.62
N LYS A 27 -1.70 8.69 11.52
CA LYS A 27 -2.30 7.90 12.60
C LYS A 27 -1.49 6.63 12.89
N LEU A 28 -1.02 5.92 11.86
CA LEU A 28 -0.17 4.73 12.04
C LEU A 28 1.15 5.07 12.75
N LEU A 29 1.78 6.19 12.39
CA LEU A 29 2.99 6.66 13.06
C LEU A 29 2.74 7.05 14.53
N SER A 30 1.62 7.71 14.83
CA SER A 30 1.23 8.01 16.20
C SER A 30 0.93 6.72 16.99
N SER A 31 0.27 5.74 16.39
CA SER A 31 0.01 4.42 16.99
C SER A 31 1.28 3.59 17.21
N ALA A 32 2.28 3.77 16.34
CA ALA A 32 3.60 3.18 16.52
C ALA A 32 4.33 3.81 17.73
N LYS A 33 4.31 5.15 17.83
CA LYS A 33 4.91 5.90 18.93
C LYS A 33 4.24 5.63 20.28
N SER A 34 2.91 5.49 20.31
CA SER A 34 2.15 5.23 21.54
C SER A 34 2.16 3.77 21.98
N GLY A 35 2.72 2.85 21.19
CA GLY A 35 2.73 1.41 21.49
C GLY A 35 1.40 0.70 21.25
N ALA A 36 0.39 1.39 20.71
CA ALA A 36 -0.95 0.86 20.43
C ALA A 36 -0.96 -0.27 19.37
N TRP A 37 0.12 -0.39 18.57
CA TRP A 37 0.30 -1.47 17.61
C TRP A 37 0.33 -2.87 18.24
N LYS A 38 0.69 -2.98 19.53
CA LYS A 38 0.75 -4.26 20.27
C LYS A 38 -0.62 -4.82 20.63
N GLN A 39 -1.68 -4.01 20.60
CA GLN A 39 -3.04 -4.41 20.97
C GLN A 39 -3.84 -4.96 19.77
N GLN A 40 -3.21 -5.11 18.61
CA GLN A 40 -3.86 -5.62 17.41
C GLN A 40 -4.09 -7.14 17.51
N THR A 41 -5.22 -7.62 16.98
CA THR A 41 -5.48 -9.07 16.93
C THR A 41 -4.55 -9.76 15.93
N VAL A 42 -4.21 -11.03 16.16
CA VAL A 42 -3.31 -11.81 15.28
C VAL A 42 -3.81 -11.87 13.84
N LYS A 43 -5.13 -11.91 13.64
CA LYS A 43 -5.75 -11.87 12.30
C LYS A 43 -5.50 -10.54 11.60
N GLN A 44 -5.59 -9.43 12.32
CA GLN A 44 -5.34 -8.11 11.76
C GLN A 44 -3.85 -7.92 11.43
N ALA A 45 -2.97 -8.36 12.33
CA ALA A 45 -1.53 -8.27 12.15
C ALA A 45 -1.07 -9.09 10.92
N SER A 46 -1.57 -10.32 10.76
CA SER A 46 -1.21 -11.15 9.60
C SER A 46 -1.68 -10.51 8.30
N LEU A 47 -2.92 -10.00 8.22
CA LEU A 47 -3.44 -9.31 7.03
C LEU A 47 -2.57 -8.11 6.63
N ASN A 48 -2.14 -7.30 7.60
CA ASN A 48 -1.29 -6.14 7.33
C ASN A 48 0.06 -6.59 6.71
N VAL A 49 0.66 -7.67 7.20
CA VAL A 49 1.90 -8.23 6.65
C VAL A 49 1.72 -8.71 5.20
N TRP A 50 0.61 -9.38 4.89
CA TRP A 50 0.33 -9.81 3.50
C TRP A 50 0.16 -8.62 2.55
N LEU A 51 -0.53 -7.57 3.00
CA LEU A 51 -0.72 -6.35 2.23
C LEU A 51 0.63 -5.65 1.96
N GLU A 52 1.48 -5.55 2.98
CA GLU A 52 2.84 -5.00 2.87
C GLU A 52 3.66 -5.76 1.83
N LEU A 53 3.65 -7.10 1.89
CA LEU A 53 4.37 -7.94 0.95
C LEU A 53 3.90 -7.73 -0.50
N LYS A 54 2.59 -7.60 -0.73
CA LYS A 54 2.02 -7.35 -2.07
C LYS A 54 2.38 -5.96 -2.58
N CYS A 55 2.31 -4.94 -1.73
CA CYS A 55 2.70 -3.57 -2.07
C CYS A 55 4.19 -3.50 -2.46
N TYR A 56 5.07 -4.11 -1.65
CA TYR A 56 6.50 -4.18 -1.92
C TYR A 56 6.82 -4.93 -3.22
N SER A 57 6.22 -6.10 -3.43
CA SER A 57 6.39 -6.87 -4.67
C SER A 57 5.92 -6.08 -5.92
N GLY A 58 4.83 -5.33 -5.81
CA GLY A 58 4.35 -4.44 -6.88
C GLY A 58 5.31 -3.30 -7.18
N PHE A 59 5.82 -2.65 -6.13
CA PHE A 59 6.82 -1.58 -6.25
C PHE A 59 8.12 -2.08 -6.89
N CYS A 60 8.67 -3.20 -6.43
CA CYS A 60 9.90 -3.78 -6.97
C CYS A 60 9.74 -4.17 -8.45
N ARG A 61 8.60 -4.76 -8.84
CA ARG A 61 8.32 -5.05 -10.26
C ARG A 61 8.27 -3.79 -11.11
N ARG A 62 7.65 -2.72 -10.61
CA ARG A 62 7.62 -1.42 -11.31
C ARG A 62 9.00 -0.78 -11.42
N MET A 63 9.80 -0.85 -10.36
CA MET A 63 11.18 -0.34 -10.35
C MET A 63 12.08 -1.11 -11.32
N HIS A 64 11.99 -2.44 -11.33
CA HIS A 64 12.72 -3.28 -12.30
C HIS A 64 12.29 -2.96 -13.75
N TRP A 65 10.98 -2.81 -14.01
CA TRP A 65 10.49 -2.44 -15.33
C TRP A 65 11.02 -1.06 -15.79
N GLN A 66 11.02 -0.07 -14.88
CA GLN A 66 11.61 1.25 -15.15
C GLN A 66 13.13 1.19 -15.39
N ALA A 67 13.87 0.37 -14.64
CA ALA A 67 15.31 0.18 -14.82
C ALA A 67 15.66 -0.57 -16.13
N SER A 68 14.73 -1.38 -16.65
CA SER A 68 14.88 -2.06 -17.94
C SER A 68 14.55 -1.15 -19.13
N HIS A 69 13.61 -0.21 -19.00
CA HIS A 69 13.22 0.69 -20.09
C HIS A 69 14.05 1.97 -20.17
N ARG A 70 14.77 2.34 -19.10
CA ARG A 70 15.68 3.51 -19.08
C ARG A 70 17.09 3.21 -19.64
N ARG A 71 17.28 1.99 -20.19
CA ARG A 71 18.51 1.51 -20.84
C ARG A 71 18.42 1.48 -22.38
N LEU A 72 17.31 1.96 -22.94
CA LEU A 72 17.10 2.29 -24.35
C LEU A 72 16.91 3.81 -24.47
#